data_AF-A0A349H3N6-F1
#
_entry.id   AF-A0A349H3N6-F1
#
_cell.length_a   1.000
_cell.length_b   1.000
_cell.length_c   1.000
_cell.angle_alpha   90.00
_cell.angle_beta   90.00
_cell.angle_gamma   90.00
#
_symmetry.space_group_name_H-M   'P 1'
#
loop_
_entity.id
_entity.type
_entity.pdbx_description
1 polymer ?
#
loop_
_entity_poly.entity_id
_entity_poly.type
_entity_poly.pdbx_seq_one_letter_code
_entity_poly.pdbx_strand_id
1 'polypeptide(L)'
;MFGWEKLNQYMYSFTSEYESTGTVTSDTDSHLLRLSKAVGVDMRPLFHFWGVPPANTHALAAAISANKLPSSLAIYNTLVHYQSLVPANNAAFRTFASNWHGRQPTIAEQNAVPQSDYFIQWTNYNESSCAAVKARAQQIIDLYFPNVSTNTSPTLLVILQEKVNP
;
A
#
# COMPACT_ATOMS: atom_id res chain seq x y z
N MET A 1 -7.45 5.15 8.18
CA MET A 1 -6.37 6.09 7.82
C MET A 1 -6.91 7.45 7.38
N PHE A 2 -7.72 7.55 6.32
CA PHE A 2 -8.14 8.87 5.77
C PHE A 2 -9.64 9.18 5.83
N GLY A 3 -10.45 8.28 6.40
CA GLY A 3 -11.89 8.48 6.56
C GLY A 3 -12.72 8.22 5.30
N TRP A 4 -14.01 7.96 5.49
CA TRP A 4 -14.95 7.65 4.40
C TRP A 4 -15.27 8.86 3.51
N GLU A 5 -15.19 10.07 4.05
CA GLU A 5 -15.43 11.31 3.31
C GLU A 5 -14.52 11.45 2.09
N LYS A 6 -13.24 11.08 2.23
CA LYS A 6 -12.25 11.16 1.14
C LYS A 6 -12.51 10.14 0.05
N LEU A 7 -12.97 8.94 0.43
CA LEU A 7 -13.44 7.96 -0.55
C LEU A 7 -14.67 8.46 -1.28
N ASN A 8 -15.61 9.08 -0.56
CA ASN A 8 -16.79 9.66 -1.15
C ASN A 8 -16.44 10.76 -2.17
N GLN A 9 -15.50 11.66 -1.83
CA GLN A 9 -14.95 12.67 -2.75
C GLN A 9 -14.32 12.04 -4.00
N TYR A 10 -13.54 10.98 -3.83
CA TYR A 10 -13.00 10.21 -4.95
C TYR A 10 -14.11 9.66 -5.85
N MET A 11 -15.13 8.99 -5.28
CA MET A 11 -16.24 8.41 -6.04
C MET A 11 -17.09 9.48 -6.76
N TYR A 12 -17.41 10.59 -6.09
CA TYR A 12 -18.16 11.69 -6.71
C TYR A 12 -17.43 12.33 -7.89
N SER A 13 -16.10 12.33 -7.87
CA SER A 13 -15.33 12.93 -8.97
C SER A 13 -15.51 12.19 -10.31
N PHE A 14 -15.91 10.91 -10.30
CA PHE A 14 -16.23 10.16 -11.52
C PHE A 14 -17.53 10.66 -12.15
N THR A 15 -18.57 10.82 -11.34
CA THR A 15 -19.86 11.39 -11.80
C THR A 15 -19.66 12.79 -12.35
N SER A 16 -18.90 13.64 -11.63
CA SER A 16 -18.62 15.00 -12.08
C SER A 16 -17.86 15.06 -13.41
N GLU A 17 -16.88 14.17 -13.63
CA GLU A 17 -16.18 14.09 -14.92
C GLU A 17 -17.14 13.68 -16.03
N TYR A 18 -17.93 12.62 -15.80
CA TYR A 18 -18.89 12.12 -16.79
C TYR A 18 -19.91 13.19 -17.19
N GLU A 19 -20.48 13.91 -16.23
CA GLU A 19 -21.41 15.01 -16.50
C GLU A 19 -20.77 16.13 -17.33
N SER A 20 -19.46 16.33 -17.20
CA SER A 20 -18.73 17.39 -17.91
C SER A 20 -18.20 16.98 -19.29
N THR A 21 -17.79 15.73 -19.48
CA THR A 21 -17.10 15.27 -20.71
C THR A 21 -17.86 14.18 -21.47
N GLY A 22 -18.89 13.57 -20.87
CA GLY A 22 -19.57 12.38 -21.38
C GLY A 22 -18.76 11.09 -21.27
N THR A 23 -17.55 11.13 -20.69
CA THR A 23 -16.66 9.97 -20.54
C THR A 23 -15.94 9.99 -19.20
N VAL A 24 -15.36 8.85 -18.80
CA VAL A 24 -14.61 8.72 -17.56
C VAL A 24 -13.26 8.09 -17.85
N THR A 25 -12.20 8.74 -17.40
CA THR A 25 -10.85 8.22 -17.51
C THR A 25 -10.67 7.05 -16.53
N SER A 26 -10.26 5.88 -17.04
CA SER A 26 -10.28 4.61 -16.30
C SER A 26 -8.92 3.91 -16.14
N ASP A 27 -7.83 4.53 -16.57
CA ASP A 27 -6.49 3.96 -16.39
C ASP A 27 -6.00 4.07 -14.94
N THR A 28 -5.09 3.16 -14.57
CA THR A 28 -4.54 3.05 -13.22
C THR A 28 -3.93 4.35 -12.71
N ASP A 29 -3.17 5.07 -13.55
CA ASP A 29 -2.45 6.27 -13.13
C ASP A 29 -3.43 7.42 -12.88
N SER A 30 -4.45 7.55 -13.73
CA SER A 30 -5.54 8.51 -13.52
C SER A 30 -6.33 8.22 -12.25
N HIS A 31 -6.63 6.95 -11.94
CA HIS A 31 -7.27 6.56 -10.68
C HIS A 31 -6.39 6.90 -9.47
N LEU A 32 -5.09 6.60 -9.53
CA LEU A 32 -4.15 6.91 -8.45
C LEU A 32 -4.02 8.42 -8.24
N LEU A 33 -3.93 9.22 -9.31
CA LEU A 33 -3.88 10.68 -9.21
C LEU A 33 -5.17 11.24 -8.61
N ARG A 34 -6.32 10.78 -9.09
CA ARG A 34 -7.65 11.20 -8.62
C ARG A 34 -7.83 10.90 -7.13
N LEU A 35 -7.47 9.69 -6.70
CA LEU A 35 -7.53 9.32 -5.29
C LEU A 35 -6.54 10.15 -4.45
N SER A 36 -5.33 10.38 -4.96
CA SER A 36 -4.34 11.22 -4.29
C SER A 36 -4.84 12.65 -4.10
N LYS A 37 -5.53 13.22 -5.11
CA LYS A 37 -6.17 14.54 -5.01
C LYS A 37 -7.31 14.56 -4.01
N ALA A 38 -8.16 13.53 -3.98
CA ALA A 38 -9.26 13.43 -3.03
C ALA A 38 -8.74 13.33 -1.59
N VAL A 39 -7.73 12.50 -1.34
CA VAL A 39 -7.14 12.31 0.00
C VAL A 39 -6.24 13.48 0.40
N GLY A 40 -5.63 14.17 -0.57
CA GLY A 40 -4.71 15.29 -0.36
C GLY A 40 -3.25 14.87 -0.12
N VAL A 41 -2.87 13.63 -0.42
CA VAL A 41 -1.52 13.08 -0.26
C VAL A 41 -1.19 12.11 -1.39
N ASP A 42 0.09 11.82 -1.60
CA ASP A 42 0.53 10.81 -2.56
C ASP A 42 0.13 9.38 -2.11
N MET A 43 -0.84 8.78 -2.83
CA MET A 43 -1.36 7.44 -2.53
C MET A 43 -0.61 6.31 -3.23
N ARG A 44 0.30 6.62 -4.17
CA ARG A 44 1.08 5.62 -4.91
C ARG A 44 1.81 4.60 -4.03
N PRO A 45 2.43 4.97 -2.89
CA PRO A 45 3.20 4.01 -2.10
C PRO A 45 2.34 2.86 -1.57
N LEU A 46 1.12 3.17 -1.15
CA LEU A 46 0.18 2.19 -0.60
C LEU A 46 -0.31 1.22 -1.68
N PHE A 47 -0.70 1.74 -2.85
CA PHE A 47 -1.20 0.91 -3.94
C PHE A 47 -0.11 0.09 -4.61
N HIS A 48 1.11 0.63 -4.74
CA HIS A 48 2.26 -0.14 -5.19
C HIS A 48 2.51 -1.33 -4.25
N PHE A 49 2.45 -1.11 -2.94
CA PHE A 49 2.56 -2.20 -1.96
C PHE A 49 1.44 -3.24 -2.10
N TRP A 50 0.21 -2.82 -2.39
CA TRP A 50 -0.94 -3.72 -2.65
C TRP A 50 -0.97 -4.31 -4.07
N GLY A 51 0.14 -4.25 -4.81
CA GLY A 51 0.27 -4.91 -6.12
C GLY A 51 -0.28 -4.11 -7.30
N VAL A 52 -0.57 -2.83 -7.11
CA VAL A 52 -1.00 -1.89 -8.17
C VAL A 52 0.03 -0.78 -8.33
N PRO A 53 1.20 -1.07 -8.94
CA PRO A 53 2.18 -0.05 -9.24
C PRO A 53 1.67 0.91 -10.34
N PRO A 54 2.17 2.15 -10.39
CA PRO A 54 1.90 3.05 -11.51
C PRO A 54 2.32 2.42 -12.85
N ALA A 55 1.49 2.54 -13.87
CA ALA A 55 1.81 2.11 -15.23
C ALA A 55 2.94 2.97 -15.83
N ASN A 56 2.89 4.29 -15.62
CA ASN A 56 3.94 5.23 -15.98
C ASN A 56 4.42 5.99 -14.72
N THR A 57 5.40 5.39 -14.05
CA THR A 57 5.94 5.90 -12.78
C THR A 57 6.45 7.34 -12.88
N HIS A 58 7.11 7.73 -13.98
CA HIS A 58 7.65 9.07 -14.15
C HIS A 58 6.57 10.12 -14.41
N ALA A 59 5.65 9.86 -15.33
CA ALA A 59 4.57 10.79 -15.64
C ALA A 59 3.66 11.02 -14.41
N LEU A 60 3.30 9.94 -13.70
CA LEU A 60 2.48 10.07 -12.51
C LEU A 60 3.23 10.79 -11.38
N ALA A 61 4.54 10.58 -11.22
CA ALA A 61 5.35 11.34 -10.25
C ALA A 61 5.33 12.85 -10.53
N ALA A 62 5.47 13.24 -11.80
CA ALA A 62 5.39 14.63 -12.20
C ALA A 62 4.00 15.21 -11.91
N ALA A 63 2.92 14.47 -12.19
CA ALA A 63 1.56 14.91 -11.90
C ALA A 63 1.28 15.09 -10.40
N ILE A 64 1.75 14.16 -9.55
CA ILE A 64 1.66 14.25 -8.09
C ILE A 64 2.36 15.52 -7.59
N SER A 65 3.58 15.79 -8.08
CA SER A 65 4.36 16.98 -7.73
C SER A 65 3.67 18.28 -8.20
N ALA A 66 3.15 18.30 -9.43
CA ALA A 66 2.43 19.46 -9.97
C ALA A 66 1.16 19.80 -9.17
N ASN A 67 0.48 18.78 -8.61
CA ASN A 67 -0.67 18.96 -7.72
C ASN A 67 -0.28 19.22 -6.26
N LYS A 68 1.03 19.33 -5.95
CA LYS A 68 1.58 19.59 -4.60
C LYS A 68 1.10 18.59 -3.55
N LEU A 69 0.96 17.33 -3.93
CA LEU A 69 0.48 16.27 -3.05
C LEU A 69 1.67 15.68 -2.27
N PRO A 70 1.76 15.91 -0.95
CA PRO A 70 2.92 15.49 -0.16
C PRO A 70 2.91 13.99 0.14
N SER A 71 4.07 13.45 0.53
CA SER A 71 4.18 12.13 1.14
C SER A 71 3.42 12.08 2.49
N SER A 72 2.90 10.91 2.86
CA SER A 72 2.13 10.73 4.10
C SER A 72 2.88 9.85 5.11
N LEU A 73 3.12 10.38 6.32
CA LEU A 73 3.69 9.62 7.43
C LEU A 73 2.78 8.45 7.85
N ALA A 74 1.45 8.62 7.74
CA ALA A 74 0.51 7.55 8.04
C ALA A 74 0.65 6.37 7.07
N ILE A 75 0.88 6.64 5.78
CA ILE A 75 1.17 5.60 4.79
C ILE A 75 2.52 4.94 5.11
N TYR A 76 3.57 5.73 5.35
CA TYR A 76 4.89 5.19 5.73
C TYR A 76 4.78 4.23 6.93
N ASN A 77 4.17 4.67 8.03
CA ASN A 77 3.99 3.86 9.23
C ASN A 77 3.18 2.58 8.95
N THR A 78 2.18 2.67 8.08
CA THR A 78 1.39 1.50 7.65
C THR A 78 2.25 0.50 6.87
N LEU A 79 3.10 0.96 5.95
CA LEU A 79 4.00 0.08 5.19
C LEU A 79 5.04 -0.59 6.08
N VAL A 80 5.64 0.16 7.00
CA VAL A 80 6.57 -0.39 8.02
C VAL A 80 5.85 -1.42 8.89
N HIS A 81 4.62 -1.13 9.32
CA HIS A 81 3.82 -2.08 10.08
C HIS A 81 3.54 -3.36 9.29
N TYR A 82 3.11 -3.26 8.02
CA TYR A 82 2.88 -4.45 7.19
C TYR A 82 4.16 -5.27 6.96
N GLN A 83 5.29 -4.62 6.74
CA GLN A 83 6.59 -5.31 6.65
C GLN A 83 6.94 -6.05 7.95
N SER A 84 6.57 -5.50 9.12
CA SER A 84 6.81 -6.15 10.42
C SER A 84 5.96 -7.40 10.66
N LEU A 85 4.82 -7.53 9.98
CA LEU A 85 3.91 -8.68 10.09
C LEU A 85 4.35 -9.90 9.26
N VAL A 86 5.39 -9.75 8.41
CA VAL A 86 5.87 -10.83 7.54
C VAL A 86 6.41 -11.99 8.40
N PRO A 87 5.85 -13.21 8.29
CA PRO A 87 6.25 -14.34 9.13
C PRO A 87 7.73 -14.70 8.96
N ALA A 88 8.44 -14.97 10.06
CA ALA A 88 9.89 -15.19 9.98
C ALA A 88 10.28 -16.48 9.22
N ASN A 89 9.44 -17.52 9.29
CA ASN A 89 9.69 -18.86 8.75
C ASN A 89 8.36 -19.60 8.48
N ASN A 90 8.45 -20.85 8.01
CA ASN A 90 7.28 -21.66 7.69
C ASN A 90 6.34 -21.88 8.89
N ALA A 91 6.89 -22.14 10.08
CA ALA A 91 6.09 -22.39 11.28
C ALA A 91 5.27 -21.15 11.70
N ALA A 92 5.90 -19.98 11.67
CA ALA A 92 5.23 -18.70 11.91
C ALA A 92 4.16 -18.43 10.84
N PHE A 93 4.46 -18.71 9.56
CA PHE A 93 3.49 -18.56 8.47
C PHE A 93 2.27 -19.45 8.68
N ARG A 94 2.46 -20.74 8.98
CA ARG A 94 1.36 -21.69 9.21
C ARG A 94 0.50 -21.29 10.40
N THR A 95 1.12 -20.76 11.45
CA THR A 95 0.39 -20.22 12.61
C THR A 95 -0.49 -19.04 12.20
N PHE A 96 0.10 -18.05 11.52
CA PHE A 96 -0.62 -16.90 10.99
C PHE A 96 -1.77 -17.32 10.07
N ALA A 97 -1.50 -18.18 9.09
CA ALA A 97 -2.48 -18.59 8.09
C ALA A 97 -3.59 -19.46 8.68
N SER A 98 -3.28 -20.33 9.65
CA SER A 98 -4.31 -21.11 10.36
C SER A 98 -5.26 -20.21 11.14
N ASN A 99 -4.73 -19.17 11.79
CA ASN A 99 -5.55 -18.19 12.51
C ASN A 99 -6.45 -17.39 11.56
N TRP A 100 -5.95 -17.06 10.36
CA TRP A 100 -6.71 -16.32 9.36
C TRP A 100 -7.80 -17.18 8.68
N HIS A 101 -7.45 -18.39 8.25
CA HIS A 101 -8.34 -19.28 7.50
C HIS A 101 -9.20 -20.20 8.39
N GLY A 102 -8.87 -20.34 9.66
CA GLY A 102 -9.50 -21.29 10.58
C GLY A 102 -9.21 -22.76 10.25
N ARG A 103 -8.34 -23.05 9.27
CA ARG A 103 -8.00 -24.40 8.82
C ARG A 103 -6.69 -24.45 8.05
N GLN A 104 -6.18 -25.67 7.90
CA GLN A 104 -5.07 -25.99 6.98
C GLN A 104 -5.60 -26.18 5.55
N PRO A 105 -4.77 -25.95 4.52
CA PRO A 105 -5.11 -26.30 3.16
C PRO A 105 -5.04 -27.82 2.98
N THR A 106 -5.82 -28.32 2.03
CA THR A 106 -5.98 -29.73 1.68
C THR A 106 -5.33 -30.01 0.34
N ILE A 107 -4.98 -31.28 0.07
CA ILE A 107 -4.35 -31.65 -1.21
C ILE A 107 -5.23 -31.33 -2.43
N ALA A 108 -6.55 -31.34 -2.26
CA ALA A 108 -7.50 -30.97 -3.31
C ALA A 108 -7.34 -29.51 -3.76
N GLU A 109 -6.81 -28.65 -2.89
CA GLU A 109 -6.60 -27.23 -3.19
C GLU A 109 -5.32 -26.97 -4.01
N GLN A 110 -4.42 -27.95 -4.14
CA GLN A 110 -3.14 -27.77 -4.84
C GLN A 110 -3.29 -27.20 -6.26
N ASN A 111 -4.34 -27.62 -6.98
CA ASN A 111 -4.62 -27.18 -8.36
C ASN A 111 -5.91 -26.36 -8.48
N ALA A 112 -6.55 -26.02 -7.36
CA ALA A 112 -7.82 -25.31 -7.37
C ALA A 112 -7.57 -23.80 -7.34
N VAL A 113 -7.73 -23.10 -8.47
CA VAL A 113 -7.61 -21.63 -8.50
C VAL A 113 -8.84 -21.00 -7.82
N PRO A 114 -8.69 -20.03 -6.88
CA PRO A 114 -7.44 -19.37 -6.45
C PRO A 114 -6.80 -19.98 -5.18
N GLN A 115 -7.34 -21.07 -4.63
CA GLN A 115 -6.86 -21.71 -3.38
C GLN A 115 -5.47 -22.35 -3.52
N SER A 116 -4.99 -22.58 -4.74
CA SER A 116 -3.65 -23.10 -5.05
C SER A 116 -2.54 -22.27 -4.41
N ASP A 117 -2.68 -20.94 -4.36
CA ASP A 117 -1.65 -20.07 -3.80
C ASP A 117 -1.48 -20.28 -2.29
N TYR A 118 -2.59 -20.47 -1.57
CA TYR A 118 -2.52 -20.78 -0.14
C TYR A 118 -1.82 -22.12 0.10
N PHE A 119 -2.18 -23.16 -0.66
CA PHE A 119 -1.54 -24.48 -0.57
C PHE A 119 -0.03 -24.41 -0.89
N ILE A 120 0.34 -23.68 -1.95
CA ILE A 120 1.73 -23.48 -2.36
C ILE A 120 2.52 -22.82 -1.25
N GLN A 121 2.02 -21.72 -0.67
CA GLN A 121 2.72 -21.01 0.40
C GLN A 121 2.79 -21.83 1.69
N TRP A 122 1.74 -22.57 2.03
CA TRP A 122 1.74 -23.50 3.17
C TRP A 122 2.89 -24.52 3.11
N THR A 123 3.20 -24.98 1.89
CA THR A 123 4.22 -25.99 1.62
C THR A 123 5.61 -25.36 1.49
N ASN A 124 5.72 -24.23 0.81
CA ASN A 124 7.00 -23.72 0.31
C ASN A 124 7.53 -22.47 1.03
N TYR A 125 6.71 -21.77 1.81
CA TYR A 125 7.13 -20.55 2.49
C TYR A 125 8.28 -20.84 3.46
N ASN A 126 9.35 -20.07 3.40
CA ASN A 126 10.53 -20.24 4.25
C ASN A 126 11.21 -18.88 4.57
N GLU A 127 12.35 -18.93 5.23
CA GLU A 127 13.15 -17.76 5.61
C GLU A 127 13.57 -16.93 4.38
N SER A 128 13.87 -17.57 3.24
CA SER A 128 14.15 -16.86 1.98
C SER A 128 12.91 -16.14 1.44
N SER A 129 11.71 -16.73 1.57
CA SER A 129 10.46 -16.04 1.25
C SER A 129 10.27 -14.79 2.13
N CYS A 130 10.50 -14.90 3.43
CA CYS A 130 10.47 -13.78 4.37
C CYS A 130 11.45 -12.67 3.96
N ALA A 131 12.71 -13.02 3.70
CA ALA A 131 13.73 -12.07 3.29
C ALA A 131 13.35 -11.36 1.98
N ALA A 132 12.86 -12.10 0.98
CA ALA A 132 12.44 -11.53 -0.30
C ALA A 132 11.26 -10.56 -0.16
N VAL A 133 10.23 -10.92 0.61
CA VAL A 133 9.07 -10.04 0.86
C VAL A 133 9.48 -8.77 1.60
N LYS A 134 10.31 -8.90 2.66
CA LYS A 134 10.81 -7.74 3.41
C LYS A 134 11.67 -6.82 2.55
N ALA A 135 12.55 -7.38 1.73
CA ALA A 135 13.36 -6.61 0.79
C ALA A 135 12.50 -5.87 -0.24
N ARG A 136 11.48 -6.52 -0.79
CA ARG A 136 10.57 -5.87 -1.75
C ARG A 136 9.77 -4.74 -1.12
N ALA A 137 9.26 -4.95 0.11
CA ALA A 137 8.59 -3.91 0.87
C ALA A 137 9.54 -2.72 1.13
N GLN A 138 10.80 -2.98 1.49
CA GLN A 138 11.79 -1.94 1.74
C GLN A 138 12.09 -1.12 0.47
N GLN A 139 12.24 -1.78 -0.68
CA GLN A 139 12.44 -1.09 -1.96
C GLN A 139 11.30 -0.11 -2.29
N ILE A 140 10.06 -0.49 -1.98
CA ILE A 140 8.89 0.40 -2.16
C ILE A 140 8.96 1.57 -1.18
N ILE A 141 9.29 1.32 0.09
CA ILE A 141 9.46 2.37 1.09
C ILE A 141 10.54 3.36 0.66
N ASP A 142 11.72 2.88 0.26
CA ASP A 142 12.86 3.71 -0.16
C ASP A 142 12.53 4.54 -1.41
N LEU A 143 11.76 3.97 -2.35
CA LEU A 143 11.33 4.66 -3.57
C LEU A 143 10.46 5.90 -3.27
N TYR A 144 9.56 5.81 -2.28
CA TYR A 144 8.58 6.86 -2.02
C TYR A 144 8.90 7.74 -0.80
N PHE A 145 9.77 7.28 0.08
CA PHE A 145 10.14 7.95 1.33
C PHE A 145 11.67 8.10 1.50
N PRO A 146 12.42 8.58 0.48
CA PRO A 146 13.88 8.61 0.51
C PRO A 146 14.47 9.51 1.62
N ASN A 147 13.69 10.46 2.14
CA ASN A 147 14.13 11.43 3.15
C ASN A 147 13.69 11.07 4.58
N VAL A 148 13.00 9.95 4.79
CA VAL A 148 12.58 9.51 6.14
C VAL A 148 13.73 8.80 6.86
N SER A 149 14.67 8.20 6.12
CA SER A 149 15.90 7.61 6.66
C SER A 149 16.94 8.64 7.12
N THR A 150 16.86 9.89 6.66
CA THR A 150 17.81 10.97 7.01
C THR A 150 17.32 11.88 8.14
N ASN A 151 16.07 11.73 8.60
CA ASN A 151 15.45 12.57 9.62
C ASN A 151 15.23 11.85 10.97
N THR A 152 16.08 10.89 11.31
CA THR A 152 16.23 10.41 12.71
C THR A 152 17.11 11.36 13.53
N SER A 153 16.87 12.67 13.42
CA SER A 153 17.25 13.60 14.48
C SER A 153 16.09 13.67 15.48
N PRO A 154 16.29 13.34 16.77
CA PRO A 154 15.21 13.23 17.77
C PRO A 154 14.44 14.53 18.05
N THR A 155 14.71 15.62 17.33
CA THR A 155 14.14 16.96 17.56
C THR A 155 12.80 17.20 16.85
N LEU A 156 12.43 16.40 15.82
CA LEU A 156 11.20 16.64 15.04
C LEU A 156 9.97 15.84 15.50
N LEU A 157 10.14 14.83 16.36
CA LEU A 157 9.03 14.09 16.93
C LEU A 157 8.20 14.96 17.92
N VAL A 158 8.85 15.94 18.56
CA VAL A 158 8.21 16.87 19.51
C VAL A 158 7.35 17.92 18.78
N ILE A 159 7.81 18.46 17.66
CA ILE A 159 7.15 19.58 16.98
C ILE A 159 5.83 19.16 16.30
N LEU A 160 5.69 17.89 15.91
CA LEU A 160 4.47 17.39 15.26
C LEU A 160 3.40 16.90 16.23
N GLN A 161 3.74 16.61 17.49
CA GLN A 161 2.76 16.30 18.53
C GLN A 161 2.11 17.56 19.12
N GLU A 162 2.79 18.71 19.11
CA GLU A 162 2.25 19.99 19.62
C GLU A 162 1.20 20.64 18.69
N LYS A 163 1.13 20.26 17.40
CA LYS A 163 0.16 20.85 16.46
C LYS A 163 -1.15 20.08 16.30
N VAL A 164 -1.36 19.00 17.04
CA VAL A 164 -2.56 18.14 16.94
C VAL A 164 -3.49 18.26 18.16
N ASN A 165 -3.14 19.05 19.18
CA ASN A 165 -4.02 19.33 20.32
C ASN A 165 -4.33 20.84 20.42
N PRO A 166 -5.48 21.32 19.93
CA PRO A 166 -6.20 22.39 20.59
C PRO A 166 -6.85 21.89 21.90
#